data_AF-A0A651HHY6-F1
#
_entry.id   AF-A0A651HHY6-F1
#
_cell.length_a   1.000
_cell.length_b   1.000
_cell.length_c   1.000
_cell.angle_alpha   90.00
_cell.angle_beta   90.00
_cell.angle_gamma   90.00
#
_symmetry.space_group_name_H-M   'P 1'
#
loop_
_entity.id
_entity.type
_entity.pdbx_description
1 polymer ?
#
loop_
_entity_poly.entity_id
_entity_poly.type
_entity_poly.pdbx_seq_one_letter_code
_entity_poly.pdbx_strand_id
1 'polypeptide(L)'
;MAGRIGSDLRTPILLAGIGFLSLFLAVGCADADAGSAPDDEERRMEEVRTRVTTHVPIHVDSLFPAEEELRRFREGLEEPAGLRGGVGSRDGLVDTLIRSLEAADTAAVAVLAIDQAEFAWFYFPYSIYTAPPYELPPGLVWFQSQNRTSRGLTRLLRNYAGKSLYYSGYTCPDEGESWGEGRIWHGCTVLGELPSGERVEERLFGSILEVDGRFKFVSFSNEL
;
A
#
# COMPACT_ATOMS: atom_id res chain seq x y z
N MET A 1 -48.84 -23.17 46.13
CA MET A 1 -47.80 -22.41 46.85
C MET A 1 -46.86 -21.83 45.78
N ALA A 2 -47.18 -20.71 45.14
CA ALA A 2 -47.15 -19.32 45.61
C ALA A 2 -45.72 -18.80 45.83
N GLY A 3 -45.26 -17.90 44.95
CA GLY A 3 -43.98 -17.19 45.05
C GLY A 3 -43.51 -16.50 43.77
N ARG A 4 -44.27 -15.52 43.25
CA ARG A 4 -43.79 -14.46 42.32
C ARG A 4 -42.98 -13.42 43.10
N ILE A 5 -42.06 -12.72 42.43
CA ILE A 5 -41.72 -11.26 42.44
C ILE A 5 -40.52 -11.15 41.45
N GLY A 6 -40.60 -10.48 40.29
CA GLY A 6 -40.59 -9.01 40.10
C GLY A 6 -39.13 -8.51 40.14
N SER A 7 -38.59 -7.70 39.23
CA SER A 7 -39.18 -6.72 38.31
C SER A 7 -38.08 -6.09 37.42
N ASP A 8 -38.54 -5.57 36.28
CA ASP A 8 -37.86 -4.67 35.33
C ASP A 8 -37.00 -3.55 35.94
N LEU A 9 -35.93 -3.18 35.21
CA LEU A 9 -35.36 -1.84 35.23
C LEU A 9 -35.07 -1.39 33.80
N ARG A 10 -36.13 -0.86 33.17
CA ARG A 10 -36.04 0.10 32.07
C ARG A 10 -35.53 1.42 32.64
N THR A 11 -34.51 2.01 32.01
CA THR A 11 -34.09 3.39 32.26
C THR A 11 -34.43 4.24 31.05
N PRO A 12 -35.45 5.10 31.11
CA PRO A 12 -35.57 6.26 30.25
C PRO A 12 -35.41 7.55 31.07
N ILE A 13 -35.39 8.69 30.36
CA ILE A 13 -35.65 10.05 30.83
C ILE A 13 -34.38 10.83 31.28
N LEU A 14 -33.95 11.87 30.56
CA LEU A 14 -34.47 13.26 30.64
C LEU A 14 -33.78 14.21 29.64
N LEU A 15 -34.62 14.99 28.97
CA LEU A 15 -34.35 16.21 28.20
C LEU A 15 -34.00 17.41 29.10
N ALA A 16 -33.60 18.51 28.46
CA ALA A 16 -33.48 19.90 28.93
C ALA A 16 -32.06 20.32 29.36
N GLY A 17 -31.49 21.44 28.91
CA GLY A 17 -32.00 22.53 28.08
C GLY A 17 -31.02 23.71 28.15
N ILE A 18 -31.42 24.84 27.55
CA ILE A 18 -30.86 26.20 27.74
C ILE A 18 -29.51 26.38 27.01
N GLY A 19 -29.38 27.17 25.94
CA GLY A 19 -29.94 28.49 25.70
C GLY A 19 -28.83 29.51 25.87
N PHE A 20 -28.18 29.92 24.77
CA PHE A 20 -27.47 31.19 24.72
C PHE A 20 -27.68 31.86 23.36
N LEU A 21 -28.70 32.71 23.37
CA LEU A 21 -28.88 33.83 22.47
C LEU A 21 -27.70 34.78 22.70
N SER A 22 -26.93 35.09 21.66
CA SER A 22 -26.06 36.26 21.66
C SER A 22 -26.24 37.01 20.36
N LEU A 23 -26.60 38.26 20.58
CA LEU A 23 -27.28 39.19 19.72
C LEU A 23 -26.34 40.40 19.56
N PHE A 24 -26.27 40.92 18.34
CA PHE A 24 -25.65 42.19 17.91
C PHE A 24 -24.13 42.35 17.98
N LEU A 25 -23.52 42.51 16.80
CA LEU A 25 -23.14 43.85 16.34
C LEU A 25 -23.03 43.88 14.81
N ALA A 26 -24.00 44.56 14.19
CA ALA A 26 -23.87 45.06 12.84
C ALA A 26 -22.90 46.26 12.87
N VAL A 27 -21.77 46.13 12.20
CA VAL A 27 -20.99 47.27 11.72
C VAL A 27 -20.96 47.14 10.21
N GLY A 28 -21.75 48.00 9.56
CA GLY A 28 -21.65 48.20 8.13
C GLY A 28 -20.36 48.94 7.80
N CYS A 29 -19.59 48.37 6.89
CA CYS A 29 -18.80 49.15 5.95
C CYS A 29 -19.46 48.96 4.59
N ALA A 30 -20.28 49.94 4.22
CA ALA A 30 -20.56 50.21 2.84
C ALA A 30 -19.26 50.73 2.24
N ASP A 31 -18.64 49.96 1.35
CA ASP A 31 -17.66 50.51 0.42
C ASP A 31 -18.06 50.15 -1.00
N ALA A 32 -17.97 51.17 -1.82
CA ALA A 32 -18.65 51.34 -3.07
C ALA A 32 -18.31 50.25 -4.10
N ASP A 33 -19.38 49.72 -4.69
CA ASP A 33 -19.37 48.98 -5.95
C ASP A 33 -18.98 49.97 -7.07
N ALA A 34 -17.67 50.20 -7.20
CA ALA A 34 -17.10 50.83 -8.39
C ALA A 34 -16.96 49.73 -9.44
N GLY A 35 -17.91 49.69 -10.36
CA GLY A 35 -17.90 48.78 -11.51
C GLY A 35 -16.53 48.76 -12.16
N SER A 36 -15.84 47.62 -12.03
CA SER A 36 -14.66 47.32 -12.80
C SER A 36 -15.12 47.19 -14.24
N ALA A 37 -14.69 48.11 -15.10
CA ALA A 37 -14.95 48.02 -16.52
C ALA A 37 -14.39 46.68 -17.04
N PRO A 38 -15.09 45.96 -17.93
CA PRO A 38 -14.62 44.67 -18.47
C PRO A 38 -13.22 44.75 -19.11
N ASP A 39 -12.77 45.95 -19.47
CA ASP A 39 -11.47 46.21 -20.11
C ASP A 39 -10.27 46.07 -19.14
N ASP A 40 -10.46 46.21 -17.82
CA ASP A 40 -9.36 46.16 -16.84
C ASP A 40 -8.96 44.72 -16.48
N GLU A 41 -9.93 43.80 -16.48
CA GLU A 41 -9.66 42.38 -16.24
C GLU A 41 -9.00 41.74 -17.47
N GLU A 42 -9.40 42.15 -18.67
CA GLU A 42 -8.80 41.73 -19.93
C GLU A 42 -7.37 42.27 -20.08
N ARG A 43 -7.10 43.54 -19.72
CA ARG A 43 -5.72 44.07 -19.63
C ARG A 43 -4.86 43.33 -18.62
N ARG A 44 -5.42 42.96 -17.46
CA ARG A 44 -4.68 42.24 -16.41
C ARG A 44 -4.38 40.81 -16.82
N MET A 45 -5.31 40.13 -17.50
CA MET A 45 -5.08 38.81 -18.07
C MET A 45 -4.10 38.84 -19.24
N GLU A 46 -4.14 39.88 -20.09
CA GLU A 46 -3.18 40.08 -21.19
C GLU A 46 -1.77 40.36 -20.65
N GLU A 47 -1.63 41.14 -19.57
CA GLU A 47 -0.33 41.40 -18.91
C GLU A 47 0.24 40.15 -18.22
N VAL A 48 -0.62 39.31 -17.63
CA VAL A 48 -0.23 37.98 -17.14
C VAL A 48 0.20 37.07 -18.29
N ARG A 49 -0.50 37.12 -19.43
CA ARG A 49 -0.17 36.36 -20.64
C ARG A 49 1.14 36.81 -21.28
N THR A 50 1.42 38.12 -21.29
CA THR A 50 2.68 38.68 -21.82
C THR A 50 3.88 38.46 -20.89
N ARG A 51 3.67 38.24 -19.58
CA ARG A 51 4.76 37.80 -18.68
C ARG A 51 5.11 36.32 -18.80
N VAL A 52 4.28 35.51 -19.46
CA VAL A 52 4.48 34.05 -19.59
C VAL A 52 5.26 33.66 -20.87
N THR A 53 5.60 34.62 -21.76
CA THR A 53 6.21 34.34 -23.08
C THR A 53 7.74 34.37 -23.16
N THR A 54 8.44 34.15 -22.04
CA THR A 54 9.86 33.76 -22.07
C THR A 54 10.07 32.52 -21.22
N HIS A 55 9.42 31.42 -21.62
CA HIS A 55 9.75 30.10 -21.12
C HIS A 55 11.13 29.72 -21.69
N VAL A 56 12.19 30.05 -20.97
CA VAL A 56 13.47 29.35 -21.17
C VAL A 56 13.16 27.88 -20.97
N PRO A 57 13.39 27.00 -21.96
CA PRO A 57 13.16 25.58 -21.74
C PRO A 57 14.03 25.15 -20.56
N ILE A 58 13.41 24.80 -19.44
CA ILE A 58 14.12 24.17 -18.34
C ILE A 58 14.50 22.79 -18.86
N HIS A 59 15.72 22.67 -19.35
CA HIS A 59 16.31 21.39 -19.72
C HIS A 59 16.66 20.69 -18.41
N VAL A 60 15.78 19.81 -17.96
CA VAL A 60 16.06 18.95 -16.81
C VAL A 60 16.95 17.81 -17.32
N ASP A 61 18.26 18.03 -17.35
CA ASP A 61 19.31 17.03 -17.65
C ASP A 61 19.45 15.94 -16.56
N SER A 62 18.44 15.77 -15.70
CA SER A 62 18.56 15.10 -14.41
C SER A 62 17.94 13.70 -14.38
N LEU A 63 18.03 12.95 -15.47
CA LEU A 63 17.82 11.50 -15.44
C LEU A 63 19.19 10.85 -15.41
N PHE A 64 19.65 10.50 -14.19
CA PHE A 64 20.86 9.70 -14.07
C PHE A 64 20.62 8.31 -14.69
N PRO A 65 21.67 7.64 -15.19
CA PRO A 65 21.58 6.24 -15.58
C PRO A 65 21.03 5.38 -14.43
N ALA A 66 20.34 4.28 -14.76
CA ALA A 66 19.68 3.42 -13.78
C ALA A 66 20.65 2.89 -12.70
N GLU A 67 21.91 2.64 -13.07
CA GLU A 67 22.96 2.20 -12.14
C GLU A 67 23.34 3.28 -11.12
N GLU A 68 23.39 4.55 -11.54
CA GLU A 68 23.70 5.67 -10.64
C GLU A 68 22.51 5.98 -9.73
N GLU A 69 21.28 5.91 -10.24
CA GLU A 69 20.07 5.97 -9.42
C GLU A 69 20.04 4.86 -8.37
N LEU A 70 20.40 3.64 -8.74
CA LEU A 70 20.48 2.51 -7.83
C LEU A 70 21.61 2.67 -6.80
N ARG A 71 22.78 3.15 -7.21
CA ARG A 71 23.89 3.47 -6.28
C ARG A 71 23.44 4.49 -5.23
N ARG A 72 22.76 5.56 -5.65
CA ARG A 72 22.20 6.58 -4.75
C ARG A 72 21.11 6.03 -3.85
N PHE A 73 20.22 5.20 -4.38
CA PHE A 73 19.16 4.57 -3.60
C PHE A 73 19.71 3.67 -2.48
N ARG A 74 20.88 3.08 -2.70
CA ARG A 74 21.60 2.27 -1.71
C ARG A 74 22.37 3.10 -0.69
N GLU A 75 22.51 4.42 -0.86
CA GLU A 75 23.20 5.28 0.12
C GLU A 75 22.51 5.21 1.49
N GLY A 76 23.25 4.79 2.51
CA GLY A 76 22.72 4.60 3.86
C GLY A 76 22.00 3.27 4.11
N LEU A 77 21.89 2.39 3.11
CA LEU A 77 21.41 1.02 3.27
C LEU A 77 22.58 0.06 3.46
N GLU A 78 22.48 -0.83 4.43
CA GLU A 78 23.39 -1.97 4.56
C GLU A 78 23.05 -3.02 3.50
N GLU A 79 24.08 -3.59 2.85
CA GLU A 79 23.91 -4.73 1.95
C GLU A 79 23.56 -5.99 2.75
N PRO A 80 22.35 -6.57 2.58
CA PRO A 80 21.98 -7.76 3.31
C PRO A 80 22.78 -8.97 2.80
N ALA A 81 23.17 -9.88 3.69
CA ALA A 81 23.76 -11.16 3.31
C ALA A 81 22.74 -12.14 2.69
N GLY A 82 21.46 -11.78 2.65
CA GLY A 82 20.35 -12.59 2.15
C GLY A 82 19.00 -12.03 2.60
N LEU A 83 17.92 -12.77 2.37
CA LEU A 83 16.58 -12.37 2.83
C LEU A 83 16.46 -12.50 4.36
N ARG A 84 16.51 -11.38 5.07
CA ARG A 84 16.44 -11.25 6.53
C ARG A 84 15.10 -11.80 7.03
N GLY A 85 15.16 -12.89 7.79
CA GLY A 85 13.95 -13.55 8.27
C GLY A 85 13.16 -14.29 7.17
N GLY A 86 13.73 -14.49 5.98
CA GLY A 86 13.11 -15.31 4.94
C GLY A 86 12.86 -16.74 5.44
N VAL A 87 11.87 -17.43 4.88
CA VAL A 87 11.52 -18.80 5.28
C VAL A 87 12.32 -19.81 4.46
N GLY A 88 12.54 -21.04 4.95
CA GLY A 88 13.39 -22.03 4.28
C GLY A 88 12.76 -22.79 3.10
N SER A 89 11.49 -22.52 2.78
CA SER A 89 10.79 -23.08 1.62
C SER A 89 9.60 -22.22 1.23
N ARG A 90 9.12 -22.38 -0.01
CA ARG A 90 7.87 -21.75 -0.49
C ARG A 90 6.66 -22.22 0.33
N ASP A 91 6.55 -23.53 0.56
CA ASP A 91 5.48 -24.11 1.39
C ASP A 91 5.50 -23.50 2.79
N GLY A 92 6.67 -23.42 3.42
CA GLY A 92 6.83 -22.81 4.73
C GLY A 92 6.48 -21.33 4.75
N LEU A 93 6.76 -20.59 3.68
CA LEU A 93 6.40 -19.18 3.55
C LEU A 93 4.88 -19.00 3.53
N VAL A 94 4.18 -19.78 2.70
CA VAL A 94 2.71 -19.74 2.60
C VAL A 94 2.08 -20.21 3.91
N ASP A 95 2.53 -21.33 4.49
CA ASP A 95 2.06 -21.81 5.80
C ASP A 95 2.23 -20.77 6.90
N THR A 96 3.34 -20.03 6.89
CA THR A 96 3.60 -18.97 7.87
C THR A 96 2.68 -17.79 7.66
N LEU A 97 2.37 -17.40 6.41
CA LEU A 97 1.39 -16.37 6.12
C LEU A 97 0.01 -16.75 6.66
N ILE A 98 -0.48 -17.95 6.33
CA ILE A 98 -1.79 -18.43 6.76
C ILE A 98 -1.88 -18.43 8.28
N ARG A 99 -0.94 -19.08 8.97
CA ARG A 99 -0.94 -19.12 10.44
C ARG A 99 -0.90 -17.73 11.07
N SER A 100 -0.14 -16.80 10.50
CA SER A 100 -0.07 -15.42 11.00
C SER A 100 -1.40 -14.67 10.81
N LEU A 101 -2.10 -14.90 9.69
CA LEU A 101 -3.43 -14.34 9.45
C LEU A 101 -4.47 -14.92 10.41
N GLU A 102 -4.52 -16.25 10.57
CA GLU A 102 -5.44 -16.91 11.49
C GLU A 102 -5.20 -16.47 12.94
N ALA A 103 -3.94 -16.20 13.32
CA ALA A 103 -3.57 -15.66 14.62
C ALA A 103 -3.78 -14.13 14.75
N ALA A 104 -4.18 -13.44 13.68
CA ALA A 104 -4.25 -11.98 13.59
C ALA A 104 -2.92 -11.26 13.94
N ASP A 105 -1.78 -11.91 13.71
CA ASP A 105 -0.45 -11.35 13.97
C ASP A 105 0.01 -10.49 12.79
N THR A 106 -0.35 -9.21 12.86
CA THR A 106 -0.06 -8.24 11.80
C THR A 106 1.44 -7.98 11.63
N ALA A 107 2.22 -8.06 12.70
CA ALA A 107 3.65 -7.86 12.67
C ALA A 107 4.33 -9.04 11.97
N ALA A 108 3.93 -10.27 12.30
CA ALA A 108 4.42 -11.47 11.63
C ALA A 108 4.10 -11.47 10.13
N VAL A 109 2.88 -11.05 9.73
CA VAL A 109 2.56 -10.94 8.30
C VAL A 109 3.45 -9.90 7.61
N ALA A 110 3.62 -8.71 8.21
CA ALA A 110 4.37 -7.63 7.57
C ALA A 110 5.83 -8.00 7.26
N VAL A 111 6.49 -8.76 8.12
CA VAL A 111 7.91 -9.14 7.95
C VAL A 111 8.14 -10.23 6.89
N LEU A 112 7.09 -10.88 6.38
CA LEU A 112 7.19 -11.87 5.29
C LEU A 112 7.43 -11.22 3.94
N ALA A 113 7.19 -9.91 3.81
CA ALA A 113 7.52 -9.15 2.61
C ALA A 113 8.98 -8.69 2.62
N ILE A 114 9.54 -8.45 1.44
CA ILE A 114 10.87 -7.86 1.32
C ILE A 114 10.90 -6.43 1.86
N ASP A 115 12.02 -6.05 2.46
CA ASP A 115 12.27 -4.68 2.90
C ASP A 115 13.00 -3.86 1.82
N GLN A 116 13.30 -2.60 2.14
CA GLN A 116 13.91 -1.66 1.20
C GLN A 116 15.32 -2.09 0.75
N ALA A 117 16.12 -2.64 1.66
CA ALA A 117 17.48 -3.08 1.36
C ALA A 117 17.44 -4.34 0.50
N GLU A 118 16.58 -5.31 0.86
CA GLU A 118 16.36 -6.52 0.06
C GLU A 118 15.82 -6.19 -1.34
N PHE A 119 14.92 -5.19 -1.44
CA PHE A 119 14.47 -4.68 -2.73
C PHE A 119 15.64 -4.10 -3.55
N ALA A 120 16.49 -3.28 -2.95
CA ALA A 120 17.61 -2.63 -3.62
C ALA A 120 18.66 -3.62 -4.13
N TRP A 121 18.90 -4.70 -3.39
CA TRP A 121 19.98 -5.65 -3.69
C TRP A 121 19.52 -6.88 -4.48
N PHE A 122 18.36 -7.46 -4.15
CA PHE A 122 17.94 -8.74 -4.71
C PHE A 122 16.80 -8.67 -5.71
N TYR A 123 15.94 -7.65 -5.64
CA TYR A 123 14.79 -7.55 -6.53
C TYR A 123 15.02 -6.60 -7.70
N PHE A 124 15.27 -5.32 -7.40
CA PHE A 124 15.28 -4.25 -8.39
C PHE A 124 16.29 -4.45 -9.53
N PRO A 125 17.55 -4.85 -9.29
CA PRO A 125 18.57 -4.94 -10.34
C PRO A 125 18.19 -5.86 -11.51
N TYR A 126 17.38 -6.87 -11.24
CA TYR A 126 16.96 -7.87 -12.22
C TYR A 126 15.52 -7.64 -12.74
N SER A 127 14.87 -6.58 -12.27
CA SER A 127 13.52 -6.23 -12.69
C SER A 127 13.50 -5.60 -14.08
N ILE A 128 12.36 -5.73 -14.77
CA ILE A 128 12.11 -5.05 -16.05
C ILE A 128 12.26 -3.52 -16.00
N TYR A 129 12.31 -2.93 -14.80
CA TYR A 129 12.38 -1.49 -14.60
C TYR A 129 13.80 -0.93 -14.77
N THR A 130 14.83 -1.77 -14.85
CA THR A 130 16.22 -1.33 -15.03
C THR A 130 16.61 -1.07 -16.48
N ALA A 131 15.75 -1.44 -17.44
CA ALA A 131 16.04 -1.39 -18.86
C ALA A 131 14.86 -0.77 -19.67
N PRO A 132 15.09 -0.38 -20.92
CA PRO A 132 14.03 0.07 -21.82
C PRO A 132 12.92 -0.99 -21.97
N PRO A 133 11.64 -0.58 -22.13
CA PRO A 133 11.17 0.79 -22.33
C PRO A 133 10.83 1.54 -21.01
N TYR A 134 11.09 0.93 -19.85
CA TYR A 134 10.62 1.46 -18.57
C TYR A 134 11.64 2.39 -17.90
N GLU A 135 12.87 1.91 -17.70
CA GLU A 135 13.98 2.65 -17.06
C GLU A 135 13.53 3.54 -15.87
N LEU A 136 12.81 2.93 -14.93
CA LEU A 136 12.22 3.68 -13.81
C LEU A 136 13.22 3.79 -12.65
N PRO A 137 13.31 4.95 -11.99
CA PRO A 137 14.12 5.09 -10.79
C PRO A 137 13.70 4.11 -9.68
N PRO A 138 14.64 3.45 -8.98
CA PRO A 138 14.37 2.48 -7.93
C PRO A 138 13.51 3.06 -6.80
N GLY A 139 13.74 4.33 -6.44
CA GLY A 139 12.93 5.01 -5.42
C GLY A 139 11.45 5.10 -5.79
N LEU A 140 11.15 5.33 -7.08
CA LEU A 140 9.78 5.36 -7.58
C LEU A 140 9.15 3.97 -7.55
N VAL A 141 9.88 2.95 -8.02
CA VAL A 141 9.40 1.57 -8.04
C VAL A 141 9.16 1.05 -6.62
N TRP A 142 10.09 1.33 -5.69
CA TRP A 142 9.93 0.99 -4.28
C TRP A 142 8.70 1.66 -3.68
N PHE A 143 8.54 2.98 -3.87
CA PHE A 143 7.38 3.72 -3.38
C PHE A 143 6.06 3.14 -3.92
N GLN A 144 6.00 2.84 -5.22
CA GLN A 144 4.82 2.21 -5.82
C GLN A 144 4.56 0.80 -5.27
N SER A 145 5.62 0.02 -5.00
CA SER A 145 5.51 -1.29 -4.36
C SER A 145 4.94 -1.17 -2.95
N GLN A 146 5.50 -0.29 -2.13
CA GLN A 146 5.06 -0.05 -0.74
C GLN A 146 3.60 0.40 -0.64
N ASN A 147 3.15 1.25 -1.56
CA ASN A 147 1.75 1.65 -1.63
C ASN A 147 0.82 0.48 -1.98
N ARG A 148 1.22 -0.39 -2.91
CA ARG A 148 0.46 -1.59 -3.27
C ARG A 148 0.44 -2.60 -2.12
N THR A 149 1.59 -2.84 -1.49
CA THR A 149 1.74 -3.71 -0.31
C THR A 149 0.87 -3.22 0.84
N SER A 150 0.91 -1.94 1.20
CA SER A 150 0.12 -1.40 2.32
C SER A 150 -1.39 -1.55 2.10
N ARG A 151 -1.89 -1.25 0.89
CA ARG A 151 -3.31 -1.45 0.54
C ARG A 151 -3.70 -2.92 0.53
N GLY A 152 -2.86 -3.77 -0.04
CA GLY A 152 -3.08 -5.21 -0.11
C GLY A 152 -3.09 -5.88 1.26
N LEU A 153 -2.14 -5.52 2.14
CA LEU A 153 -2.08 -5.98 3.52
C LEU A 153 -3.31 -5.54 4.33
N THR A 154 -3.75 -4.29 4.18
CA THR A 154 -4.98 -3.80 4.84
C THR A 154 -6.20 -4.63 4.43
N ARG A 155 -6.34 -4.93 3.13
CA ARG A 155 -7.44 -5.79 2.64
C ARG A 155 -7.34 -7.22 3.17
N LEU A 156 -6.14 -7.79 3.13
CA LEU A 156 -5.85 -9.14 3.62
C LEU A 156 -6.23 -9.27 5.10
N LEU A 157 -5.77 -8.35 5.95
CA LEU A 157 -6.06 -8.35 7.38
C LEU A 157 -7.54 -8.13 7.66
N ARG A 158 -8.19 -7.17 6.99
CA ARG A 158 -9.63 -6.93 7.15
C ARG A 158 -10.46 -8.16 6.81
N ASN A 159 -10.07 -8.90 5.77
CA ASN A 159 -10.84 -10.02 5.27
C ASN A 159 -10.54 -11.32 6.05
N TYR A 160 -9.31 -11.54 6.52
CA TYR A 160 -8.87 -12.84 7.04
C TYR A 160 -8.29 -12.85 8.45
N ALA A 161 -7.94 -11.71 9.05
CA ALA A 161 -7.35 -11.72 10.39
C ALA A 161 -8.31 -12.38 11.41
N GLY A 162 -7.81 -13.37 12.14
CA GLY A 162 -8.57 -14.09 13.17
C GLY A 162 -9.59 -15.10 12.62
N LYS A 163 -9.61 -15.37 11.31
CA LYS A 163 -10.52 -16.33 10.67
C LYS A 163 -9.77 -17.57 10.24
N SER A 164 -10.39 -18.74 10.38
CA SER A 164 -9.88 -19.98 9.80
C SER A 164 -9.97 -19.90 8.27
N LEU A 165 -8.83 -20.09 7.60
CA LEU A 165 -8.69 -20.06 6.15
C LEU A 165 -8.92 -21.45 5.53
N TYR A 166 -8.91 -22.51 6.35
CA TYR A 166 -9.03 -23.90 5.90
C TYR A 166 -8.05 -24.24 4.78
N TYR A 167 -6.81 -23.76 4.94
CA TYR A 167 -5.74 -23.91 3.98
C TYR A 167 -5.47 -25.38 3.66
N SER A 168 -5.42 -25.69 2.36
CA SER A 168 -5.15 -27.05 1.86
C SER A 168 -3.95 -27.10 0.91
N GLY A 169 -3.46 -25.96 0.41
CA GLY A 169 -2.28 -25.89 -0.43
C GLY A 169 -2.16 -24.57 -1.20
N TYR A 170 -1.25 -24.51 -2.15
CA TYR A 170 -1.11 -23.39 -3.08
C TYR A 170 -0.64 -23.90 -4.44
N THR A 171 -0.87 -23.11 -5.47
CA THR A 171 -0.42 -23.39 -6.84
C THR A 171 0.34 -22.19 -7.37
N CYS A 172 1.44 -22.41 -8.09
CA CYS A 172 2.06 -21.40 -8.92
C CYS A 172 1.99 -21.87 -10.39
N PRO A 173 1.69 -20.98 -11.35
CA PRO A 173 1.48 -21.34 -12.76
C PRO A 173 2.74 -21.86 -13.46
N ASP A 174 3.92 -21.50 -12.96
CA ASP A 174 5.22 -21.89 -13.52
C ASP A 174 6.18 -22.41 -12.44
N GLU A 175 7.32 -22.94 -12.90
CA GLU A 175 8.39 -23.43 -12.01
C GLU A 175 9.27 -22.31 -11.45
N GLY A 176 8.96 -21.05 -11.73
CA GLY A 176 9.72 -19.87 -11.35
C GLY A 176 10.74 -19.47 -12.40
N GLU A 177 10.86 -18.17 -12.63
CA GLU A 177 11.86 -17.59 -13.53
C GLU A 177 13.16 -17.30 -12.78
N SER A 178 14.29 -17.36 -13.50
CA SER A 178 15.61 -17.03 -12.94
C SER A 178 15.65 -15.56 -12.57
N TRP A 179 16.14 -15.23 -11.37
CA TRP A 179 16.20 -13.86 -10.89
C TRP A 179 17.51 -13.61 -10.14
N GLY A 180 18.50 -13.05 -10.83
CA GLY A 180 19.86 -12.98 -10.31
C GLY A 180 20.40 -14.38 -10.01
N GLU A 181 20.85 -14.59 -8.77
CA GLU A 181 21.31 -15.90 -8.26
C GLU A 181 20.17 -16.78 -7.71
N GLY A 182 18.94 -16.27 -7.69
CA GLY A 182 17.77 -16.94 -7.16
C GLY A 182 16.66 -17.13 -8.20
N ARG A 183 15.41 -17.19 -7.72
CA ARG A 183 14.22 -17.37 -8.55
C ARG A 183 13.06 -16.52 -8.06
N ILE A 184 12.12 -16.23 -8.95
CA ILE A 184 10.87 -15.55 -8.61
C ILE A 184 9.67 -16.30 -9.20
N TRP A 185 8.59 -16.38 -8.44
CA TRP A 185 7.32 -16.95 -8.88
C TRP A 185 6.23 -15.88 -8.89
N HIS A 186 5.44 -15.86 -9.96
CA HIS A 186 4.33 -14.93 -10.13
C HIS A 186 2.99 -15.67 -10.11
N GLY A 187 1.92 -14.94 -9.79
CA GLY A 187 0.56 -15.44 -9.98
C GLY A 187 0.19 -16.64 -9.13
N CYS A 188 0.90 -16.90 -8.03
CA CYS A 188 0.55 -17.99 -7.14
C CYS A 188 -0.80 -17.74 -6.45
N THR A 189 -1.57 -18.79 -6.26
CA THR A 189 -2.88 -18.79 -5.61
C THR A 189 -2.88 -19.74 -4.43
N VAL A 190 -3.60 -19.37 -3.38
CA VAL A 190 -3.79 -20.15 -2.16
C VAL A 190 -5.11 -20.90 -2.26
N LEU A 191 -5.09 -22.18 -1.91
CA LEU A 191 -6.23 -23.08 -1.94
C LEU A 191 -6.75 -23.30 -0.51
N GLY A 192 -8.06 -23.17 -0.36
CA GLY A 192 -8.79 -23.51 0.88
C GLY A 192 -9.99 -24.40 0.59
N GLU A 193 -10.43 -25.15 1.60
CA GLU A 193 -11.64 -25.97 1.53
C GLU A 193 -12.57 -25.65 2.72
N LEU A 194 -13.68 -24.98 2.44
CA LEU A 194 -14.64 -24.59 3.47
C LEU A 194 -15.33 -25.82 4.09
N PRO A 195 -15.92 -25.71 5.29
CA PRO A 195 -16.68 -26.81 5.90
C PRO A 195 -17.86 -27.31 5.06
N SER A 196 -18.34 -26.52 4.10
CA SER A 196 -19.33 -26.92 3.09
C SER A 196 -18.80 -27.89 2.04
N GLY A 197 -17.47 -28.09 1.97
CA GLY A 197 -16.77 -28.78 0.88
C GLY A 197 -16.50 -27.90 -0.34
N GLU A 198 -16.87 -26.62 -0.28
CA GLU A 198 -16.57 -25.65 -1.34
C GLU A 198 -15.08 -25.32 -1.35
N ARG A 199 -14.47 -25.38 -2.53
CA ARG A 199 -13.07 -25.00 -2.74
C ARG A 199 -12.97 -23.54 -3.11
N VAL A 200 -12.06 -22.86 -2.44
CA VAL A 200 -11.77 -21.44 -2.66
C VAL A 200 -10.32 -21.33 -3.13
N GLU A 201 -10.10 -20.56 -4.18
CA GLU A 201 -8.79 -20.25 -4.72
C GLU A 201 -8.61 -18.73 -4.77
N GLU A 202 -7.59 -18.23 -4.08
CA GLU A 202 -7.40 -16.80 -3.94
C GLU A 202 -5.94 -16.37 -4.04
N ARG A 203 -5.73 -15.22 -4.68
CA ARG A 203 -4.42 -14.58 -4.75
C ARG A 203 -4.21 -13.67 -3.54
N LEU A 204 -3.66 -14.23 -2.46
CA LEU A 204 -3.44 -13.48 -1.20
C LEU A 204 -2.22 -12.54 -1.25
N PHE A 205 -1.25 -12.80 -2.13
CA PHE A 205 0.02 -12.07 -2.23
C PHE A 205 0.46 -11.90 -3.69
N GLY A 206 1.50 -11.09 -3.90
CA GLY A 206 2.02 -10.76 -5.22
C GLY A 206 2.87 -11.88 -5.83
N SER A 207 4.15 -11.88 -5.49
CA SER A 207 5.17 -12.81 -5.99
C SER A 207 6.02 -13.33 -4.84
N ILE A 208 6.63 -14.50 -5.03
CA ILE A 208 7.59 -15.08 -4.09
C ILE A 208 8.99 -14.92 -4.67
N LEU A 209 9.93 -14.38 -3.90
CA LEU A 209 11.34 -14.27 -4.24
C LEU A 209 12.14 -15.28 -3.42
N GLU A 210 13.02 -16.03 -4.10
CA GLU A 210 14.06 -16.85 -3.50
C GLU A 210 15.42 -16.19 -3.65
N VAL A 211 16.20 -16.19 -2.57
CA VAL A 211 17.65 -15.92 -2.59
C VAL A 211 18.30 -16.90 -1.61
N ASP A 212 19.28 -17.67 -2.06
CA ASP A 212 20.03 -18.64 -1.24
C ASP A 212 19.14 -19.60 -0.42
N GLY A 213 18.08 -20.15 -1.04
CA GLY A 213 17.15 -21.06 -0.38
C GLY A 213 16.29 -20.40 0.72
N ARG A 214 16.27 -19.07 0.79
CA ARG A 214 15.36 -18.30 1.65
C ARG A 214 14.28 -17.66 0.79
N PHE A 215 13.07 -17.58 1.33
CA PHE A 215 11.89 -17.14 0.60
C PHE A 215 11.18 -15.99 1.31
N LYS A 216 10.76 -14.98 0.53
CA LYS A 216 9.89 -13.88 0.97
C LYS A 216 8.89 -13.49 -0.11
N PHE A 217 7.83 -12.78 0.27
CA PHE A 217 6.97 -12.13 -0.70
C PHE A 217 7.58 -10.82 -1.20
N VAL A 218 7.50 -10.55 -2.49
CA VAL A 218 7.89 -9.23 -3.05
C VAL A 218 6.93 -8.15 -2.60
N SER A 219 5.63 -8.48 -2.52
CA SER A 219 4.58 -7.56 -2.08
C SER A 219 3.32 -8.32 -1.67
N PHE A 220 2.43 -7.64 -0.94
CA PHE A 220 1.06 -8.10 -0.70
C PHE A 220 0.07 -7.58 -1.76
N SER A 221 0.52 -7.33 -2.99
CA SER A 221 -0.39 -6.94 -4.07
C SER A 221 -1.34 -8.09 -4.39
N ASN A 222 -2.63 -7.90 -4.11
CA ASN A 222 -3.68 -8.91 -4.25
C ASN A 222 -4.92 -8.34 -4.97
N GLU A 223 -5.82 -9.24 -5.38
CA GLU A 223 -7.05 -8.92 -6.13
C GLU A 223 -8.33 -9.07 -5.27
N LEU A 224 -8.16 -9.17 -3.95
CA LEU A 224 -9.23 -9.24 -2.95
C LEU A 224 -10.12 -7.98 -2.87
#